data_AF-A0A2M7H7A3-F1
#
_entry.id   AF-A0A2M7H7A3-F1
#
_cell.length_a   1.000
_cell.length_b   1.000
_cell.length_c   1.000
_cell.angle_alpha   90.00
_cell.angle_beta   90.00
_cell.angle_gamma   90.00
#
_symmetry.space_group_name_H-M   'P 1'
#
loop_
_entity.id
_entity.type
_entity.pdbx_description
1 polymer ?
#
loop_
_entity_poly.entity_id
_entity_poly.type
_entity_poly.pdbx_seq_one_letter_code
_entity_poly.pdbx_strand_id
1 'polypeptide(L)' 'PQDGQFTIEASGRPIDVRVATCPTVHGEGTVLRLLDKSLAAHELTELGFLPETLEKYQQMLRVPFGMIV' A
#
# COMPACT_ATOMS: atom_id res chain seq x y z
N PRO A 1 16.77 7.68 16.60
CA PRO A 1 15.68 6.96 15.89
C PRO A 1 16.31 6.12 14.80
N GLN A 2 15.85 4.90 14.57
CA GLN A 2 16.38 3.99 13.55
C GLN A 2 15.24 3.48 12.67
N ASP A 3 15.46 3.45 11.37
CA ASP A 3 14.51 2.92 10.40
C ASP A 3 15.13 1.73 9.69
N GLY A 4 14.32 0.71 9.43
CA GLY A 4 14.76 -0.52 8.78
C GLY A 4 13.65 -1.18 7.97
N GLN A 5 14.06 -2.09 7.10
CA GLN A 5 13.17 -2.92 6.31
C GLN A 5 13.68 -4.35 6.29
N PHE A 6 12.77 -5.30 6.47
CA PHE A 6 13.04 -6.71 6.33
C PHE A 6 11.80 -7.44 5.80
N THR A 7 11.99 -8.61 5.23
CA THR A 7 10.90 -9.46 4.74
C THR A 7 10.80 -10.70 5.61
N ILE A 8 9.57 -11.08 5.94
CA ILE A 8 9.27 -12.33 6.64
C ILE A 8 8.32 -13.17 5.80
N GLU A 9 8.34 -14.49 5.99
CA GLU A 9 7.24 -15.34 5.57
C GLU A 9 6.29 -15.54 6.75
N ALA A 10 5.02 -15.22 6.55
CA ALA A 10 3.95 -15.46 7.51
C ALA A 10 2.74 -16.05 6.79
N SER A 11 2.20 -17.16 7.31
CA SER A 11 1.05 -17.87 6.72
C SER A 11 1.20 -18.17 5.22
N GLY A 12 2.42 -18.52 4.78
CA GLY A 12 2.73 -18.84 3.38
C GLY A 12 2.74 -17.63 2.44
N ARG A 13 2.79 -16.41 2.97
CA ARG A 13 2.87 -15.17 2.19
C ARG A 13 4.10 -14.35 2.60
N PRO A 14 4.82 -13.75 1.64
CA PRO A 14 5.89 -12.81 1.95
C PRO A 14 5.28 -11.49 2.43
N ILE A 15 5.60 -11.09 3.66
CA ILE A 15 5.22 -9.80 4.23
C ILE A 15 6.45 -8.93 4.32
N ASP A 16 6.38 -7.74 3.71
CA ASP A 16 7.40 -6.72 3.86
C ASP A 16 7.12 -5.92 5.12
N VAL A 17 8.09 -5.88 6.04
CA VAL A 17 7.95 -5.20 7.32
C VAL A 17 8.87 -4.00 7.33
N ARG A 18 8.28 -2.82 7.55
CA ARG A 18 9.03 -1.60 7.86
C ARG A 18 9.02 -1.38 9.36
N VAL A 19 10.21 -1.21 9.92
CA VAL A 19 10.42 -0.94 11.33
C VAL A 19 10.93 0.48 11.49
N ALA A 20 10.36 1.20 12.45
CA ALA A 20 10.86 2.49 12.89
C ALA A 20 10.94 2.47 14.41
N THR A 21 12.08 2.89 14.96
CA THR A 21 12.30 2.98 16.40
C THR A 21 12.60 4.42 16.81
N CYS A 22 12.08 4.81 17.97
CA CYS A 22 12.24 6.15 18.51
C CYS A 22 12.42 6.11 20.04
N PRO A 23 13.35 6.88 20.61
CA PRO A 23 13.45 7.00 22.06
C PRO A 23 12.17 7.64 22.65
N THR A 24 11.74 7.13 23.78
CA THR A 24 10.59 7.59 24.57
C THR A 24 11.03 7.76 26.04
N VAL A 25 10.17 8.36 26.87
CA VAL A 25 10.47 8.60 28.30
C VAL A 25 10.76 7.30 29.08
N HIS A 26 10.23 6.16 28.62
CA HIS A 26 10.35 4.87 29.30
C HIS A 26 11.14 3.81 28.52
N GLY A 27 11.93 4.21 27.51
CA GLY A 27 12.73 3.30 26.70
C GLY A 27 12.56 3.57 25.21
N GLU A 28 12.63 2.54 24.37
CA GLU A 28 12.49 2.66 22.93
C GLU A 28 11.10 2.21 22.48
N GLY A 29 10.40 3.07 21.73
CA GLY A 29 9.15 2.75 21.09
C GLY A 29 9.40 2.27 19.66
N THR A 30 8.74 1.17 19.27
CA THR A 30 8.90 0.57 17.94
C THR A 30 7.56 0.52 17.22
N VAL A 31 7.55 0.94 15.97
CA VAL A 31 6.40 0.83 15.05
C VAL A 31 6.75 -0.17 13.97
N LEU A 32 5.87 -1.16 13.76
CA LEU A 32 5.96 -2.11 12.67
C LEU A 32 4.81 -1.86 11.70
N ARG A 33 5.13 -1.58 10.44
CA ARG A 33 4.16 -1.52 9.35
C ARG A 33 4.31 -2.75 8.48
N LEU A 34 3.24 -3.53 8.41
CA LEU A 34 3.16 -4.73 7.58
C LEU A 34 2.60 -4.33 6.21
N LEU A 35 3.29 -4.74 5.16
CA LEU A 35 2.87 -4.59 3.78
C LEU A 35 2.76 -5.98 3.14
N ASP A 36 1.52 -6.44 2.97
CA ASP A 36 1.23 -7.67 2.24
C ASP A 36 1.26 -7.36 0.72
N LYS A 37 2.28 -7.88 0.03
CA LYS A 37 2.43 -7.68 -1.42
C LYS A 37 1.41 -8.47 -2.25
N SER A 38 0.68 -9.40 -1.64
CA SER A 38 -0.37 -10.16 -2.35
C SER A 38 -1.63 -9.34 -2.62
N LEU A 39 -1.83 -8.22 -1.93
CA LEU A 39 -2.99 -7.33 -2.08
C LEU A 39 -2.87 -6.30 -3.22
N ALA A 40 -1.75 -6.29 -3.95
CA ALA A 40 -1.35 -5.15 -4.77
C ALA A 40 -2.12 -4.98 -6.11
N ALA A 41 -3.02 -5.89 -6.47
CA ALA A 41 -3.71 -5.83 -7.76
C ALA A 41 -5.22 -6.10 -7.61
N HIS A 42 -5.94 -5.14 -7.05
CA HIS A 42 -7.39 -5.08 -7.24
C HIS A 42 -7.70 -4.58 -8.65
N GLU A 43 -8.70 -5.19 -9.30
CA GLU A 43 -9.22 -4.63 -10.54
C GLU A 43 -9.88 -3.27 -10.26
N LEU A 44 -9.82 -2.34 -11.22
CA LEU A 44 -10.44 -1.01 -11.09
C LEU A 44 -11.95 -1.10 -10.76
N THR A 45 -12.61 -2.17 -11.24
CA THR A 45 -14.01 -2.53 -10.97
C THR A 45 -14.29 -2.87 -9.51
N GLU A 46 -13.30 -3.39 -8.78
CA GLU A 46 -13.42 -3.82 -7.38
C GLU A 46 -13.27 -2.65 -6.38
N LEU A 47 -12.85 -1.48 -6.85
CA LEU A 47 -12.59 -0.30 -6.02
C LEU A 47 -13.87 0.44 -5.57
N GLY A 48 -15.05 -0.07 -5.92
CA GLY A 48 -16.33 0.47 -5.45
C GLY A 48 -16.80 1.73 -6.19
N PHE A 49 -16.37 1.93 -7.43
CA PHE A 49 -16.88 3.03 -8.26
C PHE A 49 -18.36 2.86 -8.58
N LEU A 50 -19.09 3.98 -8.60
CA LEU A 50 -20.39 4.02 -9.27
C LEU A 50 -20.19 3.76 -10.77
N PRO A 51 -21.13 3.07 -11.47
CA PRO A 51 -20.94 2.67 -12.87
C PRO A 51 -20.57 3.84 -13.80
N GLU A 52 -21.24 4.99 -13.64
CA GLU A 52 -20.98 6.19 -14.44
C GLU A 52 -19.61 6.80 -14.17
N THR A 53 -19.11 6.73 -12.93
CA THR A 53 -17.78 7.23 -12.56
C THR A 53 -16.71 6.30 -13.11
N LEU A 54 -16.93 4.98 -13.03
CA LEU A 54 -16.02 3.98 -13.58
C LEU A 54 -15.83 4.19 -15.08
N GLU A 55 -16.93 4.39 -15.82
CA GLU A 55 -16.87 4.63 -17.26
C GLU A 55 -16.06 5.88 -17.61
N LYS A 56 -16.30 7.00 -16.91
CA LYS A 56 -15.52 8.24 -17.08
C LYS A 56 -14.03 8.02 -16.79
N TYR A 57 -13.71 7.31 -15.71
CA TYR A 57 -12.33 7.02 -15.33
C TYR A 57 -11.63 6.14 -16.38
N GLN A 58 -12.31 5.11 -16.89
CA GLN A 58 -11.80 4.25 -17.95
C GLN A 58 -11.55 5.02 -19.25
N GLN A 59 -12.41 5.98 -19.60
CA GLN A 59 -12.20 6.84 -20.77
C GLN A 59 -10.98 7.73 -20.58
N MET A 60 -10.79 8.34 -19.40
CA MET A 60 -9.61 9.16 -19.09
C MET A 60 -8.31 8.35 -19.16
N LEU A 61 -8.32 7.11 -18.67
CA LEU A 61 -7.16 6.20 -18.73
C LEU A 61 -6.74 5.83 -20.16
N ARG A 62 -7.63 5.96 -21.16
CA ARG A 62 -7.33 5.66 -22.57
C ARG A 62 -6.71 6.83 -23.32
N VAL A 63 -6.67 8.02 -22.72
CA VAL A 63 -6.07 9.21 -23.36
C VAL A 63 -4.55 9.02 -23.37
N PRO A 64 -3.86 9.23 -24.52
CA PRO A 64 -2.43 8.89 -24.68
C PRO A 64 -1.48 9.79 -23.87
N PHE A 65 -1.94 10.95 -23.42
CA PHE A 65 -1.17 11.87 -22.60
C PHE A 65 -2.09 12.67 -21.67
N GLY A 66 -1.60 13.00 -20.49
CA GLY A 66 -2.35 13.71 -19.46
C GLY A 66 -1.98 13.21 -18.06
N MET A 67 -2.29 14.01 -17.05
CA MET A 67 -2.11 13.64 -15.64
C MET A 67 -3.49 13.40 -15.02
N ILE A 68 -3.67 12.26 -14.36
CA ILE A 68 -4.82 11.96 -13.50
C ILE A 68 -4.31 12.10 -12.07
N VAL A 69 -4.97 12.94 -11.25
CA VAL A 69 -4.58 13.25 -9.87
C VAL A 69 -5.68 12.79 -8.92
#